data_AF-A0A836BJ91-F1
#
_entry.id   AF-A0A836BJ91-F1
#
_cell.length_a   1.000
_cell.length_b   1.000
_cell.length_c   1.000
_cell.angle_alpha   90.00
_cell.angle_beta   90.00
_cell.angle_gamma   90.00
#
_symmetry.space_group_name_H-M   'P 1'
#
loop_
_entity.id
_entity.type
_entity.pdbx_description
1 polymer ?
#
loop_
_entity_poly.entity_id
_entity_poly.type
_entity_poly.pdbx_seq_one_letter_code
_entity_poly.pdbx_strand_id
1 'polypeptide(L)'
;MYRGLGTKKTHVKDTLKATNLDDKKLDDFGIEDSKKFASHLRKISKPTLIVANKIDVEGADKNFARLRERFSDIITVPASADSELSLRRAEQKGLIKYSPGSEQFKILKPEELNERQKNALDFIKKDIMGEYMRTGVQFAINIAVFKLLKMNSIYPVANEEKLSDKKGNVLPDLILLKDGATVTDLAHEIHTDLAKGLLYAKDLRYNLRLPKTYQLRDRDVISLVSASKK
;
A
#
# COMPACT_ATOMS: atom_id res chain seq x y z
N MET A 1 26.15 3.10 11.70
CA MET A 1 25.30 2.99 12.91
C MET A 1 23.82 2.71 12.62
N TYR A 2 23.11 3.45 11.75
CA TYR A 2 21.64 3.29 11.59
C TYR A 2 21.12 2.18 10.65
N ARG A 3 21.98 1.30 10.12
CA ARG A 3 21.54 0.27 9.15
C ARG A 3 20.57 -0.75 9.77
N GLY A 4 20.71 -1.05 11.06
CA GLY A 4 19.81 -1.96 11.79
C GLY A 4 18.35 -1.48 11.87
N LEU A 5 18.10 -0.18 11.63
CA LEU A 5 16.75 0.41 11.63
C LEU A 5 16.17 0.59 10.21
N GLY A 6 16.82 0.02 9.18
CA GLY A 6 16.43 0.17 7.78
C GLY A 6 16.65 1.58 7.22
N THR A 7 17.47 2.40 7.88
CA THR A 7 17.77 3.76 7.44
C THR A 7 18.75 3.75 6.26
N LYS A 8 18.35 4.35 5.14
CA LYS A 8 19.19 4.51 3.95
C LYS A 8 20.06 5.76 4.05
N LYS A 9 21.15 5.80 3.29
CA LYS A 9 22.02 7.00 3.17
C LYS A 9 21.24 8.22 2.68
N THR A 10 20.25 8.01 1.80
CA THR A 10 19.36 9.08 1.31
C THR A 10 18.58 9.71 2.45
N HIS A 11 17.96 8.91 3.34
CA HIS A 11 17.24 9.45 4.50
C HIS A 11 18.11 10.34 5.39
N VAL A 12 19.37 9.96 5.62
CA VAL A 12 20.32 10.76 6.42
C VAL A 12 20.60 12.10 5.73
N LYS A 13 20.90 12.08 4.42
CA LYS A 13 21.14 13.30 3.63
C LYS A 13 19.91 14.22 3.62
N ASP A 14 18.73 13.67 3.39
CA ASP A 14 17.48 14.43 3.35
C ASP A 14 17.16 15.03 4.72
N THR A 15 17.47 14.30 5.80
CA THR A 15 17.30 14.81 7.17
C THR A 15 18.24 15.98 7.46
N LEU A 16 19.54 15.85 7.15
CA LEU A 16 20.52 16.92 7.39
C LEU A 16 20.09 18.22 6.71
N LYS A 17 19.67 18.13 5.44
CA LYS A 17 19.11 19.25 4.68
C LYS A 17 17.85 19.81 5.33
N ALA A 18 16.89 18.97 5.68
CA ALA A 18 15.63 19.41 6.29
C ALA A 18 15.83 20.08 7.66
N THR A 19 16.89 19.73 8.38
CA THR A 19 17.21 20.33 9.68
C THR A 19 18.17 21.51 9.62
N ASN A 20 18.72 21.84 8.45
CA ASN A 20 19.82 22.80 8.22
C ASN A 20 21.05 22.47 9.08
N LEU A 21 21.43 21.19 9.11
CA LEU A 21 22.59 20.68 9.86
C LEU A 21 23.68 20.11 8.93
N ASP A 22 23.53 20.29 7.62
CA ASP A 22 24.45 19.80 6.60
C ASP A 22 25.82 20.49 6.62
N ASP A 23 25.87 21.76 7.02
CA ASP A 23 27.12 22.53 7.15
C ASP A 23 27.83 22.33 8.52
N LYS A 24 27.18 21.66 9.47
CA LYS A 24 27.70 21.44 10.82
C LYS A 24 28.40 20.09 10.90
N LYS A 25 29.58 20.04 11.54
CA LYS A 25 30.25 18.76 11.82
C LYS A 25 29.45 17.96 12.84
N LEU A 26 29.38 16.65 12.65
CA LEU A 26 28.64 15.74 13.53
C LEU A 26 29.12 15.80 14.98
N ASP A 27 30.41 16.02 15.21
CA ASP A 27 31.00 16.10 16.55
C ASP A 27 30.55 17.37 17.32
N ASP A 28 30.08 18.39 16.60
CA ASP A 28 29.58 19.64 17.18
C ASP A 28 28.08 19.59 17.51
N PHE A 29 27.41 18.44 17.27
CA PHE A 29 25.97 18.31 17.49
C PHE A 29 25.67 18.35 18.98
N GLY A 30 24.95 19.39 19.40
CA GLY A 30 24.40 19.45 20.75
C GLY A 30 23.24 18.46 20.94
N ILE A 31 22.72 18.43 22.15
CA ILE A 31 21.54 17.62 22.50
C ILE A 31 20.33 18.04 21.65
N GLU A 32 20.11 19.34 21.47
CA GLU A 32 19.00 19.85 20.67
C GLU A 32 19.12 19.51 19.18
N ASP A 33 20.32 19.61 18.61
CA ASP A 33 20.59 19.21 17.21
C ASP A 33 20.33 17.72 17.04
N SER A 34 20.82 16.91 17.97
CA SER A 34 20.63 15.45 17.97
C SER A 34 19.14 15.08 18.06
N LYS A 35 18.38 15.75 18.93
CA LYS A 35 16.94 15.54 19.08
C LYS A 35 16.17 15.98 17.84
N LYS A 36 16.49 17.14 17.27
CA LYS A 36 15.91 17.66 16.04
C LYS A 36 16.17 16.71 14.87
N PHE A 37 17.42 16.27 14.72
CA PHE A 37 17.85 15.32 13.71
C PHE A 37 17.12 13.98 13.86
N ALA A 38 17.10 13.39 15.05
CA ALA A 38 16.43 12.11 15.30
C ALA A 38 14.92 12.18 15.00
N SER A 39 14.25 13.26 15.39
CA SER A 39 12.82 13.48 15.13
C SER A 39 12.52 13.53 13.63
N HIS A 40 13.31 14.29 12.86
CA HIS A 40 13.14 14.40 11.40
C HIS A 40 13.54 13.10 10.69
N LEU A 41 14.61 12.44 11.12
CA LEU A 41 15.03 11.15 10.58
C LEU A 41 13.93 10.11 10.74
N ARG A 42 13.25 10.08 11.89
CA ARG A 42 12.09 9.21 12.11
C ARG A 42 10.98 9.53 11.11
N LYS A 43 10.61 10.80 10.93
CA LYS A 43 9.55 11.21 9.99
C LYS A 43 9.85 10.78 8.54
N ILE A 44 11.08 10.99 8.08
CA ILE A 44 11.51 10.65 6.71
C ILE A 44 11.67 9.13 6.53
N SER A 45 12.32 8.46 7.48
CA SER A 45 12.64 7.03 7.34
C SER A 45 11.50 6.09 7.72
N LYS A 46 10.48 6.60 8.44
CA LYS A 46 9.29 5.89 8.89
C LYS A 46 8.03 6.72 8.63
N PRO A 47 7.61 6.86 7.36
CA PRO A 47 6.29 7.40 7.03
C PRO A 47 5.21 6.67 7.85
N THR A 48 4.33 7.43 8.48
CA THR A 48 3.37 6.91 9.48
C THR A 48 1.94 7.27 9.07
N LEU A 49 1.01 6.34 9.29
CA LEU A 49 -0.43 6.50 9.15
C LEU A 49 -1.07 6.36 10.53
N ILE A 50 -2.10 7.15 10.84
CA ILE A 50 -2.96 6.89 12.00
C ILE A 50 -4.20 6.16 11.54
N VAL A 51 -4.47 5.00 12.14
CA VAL A 51 -5.72 4.26 11.96
C VAL A 51 -6.58 4.50 13.19
N ALA A 52 -7.59 5.33 13.05
CA ALA A 52 -8.57 5.65 14.09
C ALA A 52 -9.58 4.51 14.19
N ASN A 53 -9.19 3.44 14.87
CA ASN A 53 -10.04 2.26 15.04
C ASN A 53 -11.20 2.53 16.02
N LYS A 54 -12.25 1.70 15.94
CA LYS A 54 -13.47 1.74 16.78
C LYS A 54 -14.45 2.86 16.42
N ILE A 55 -14.55 3.22 15.14
CA ILE A 55 -15.58 4.17 14.67
C ILE A 55 -17.01 3.63 14.81
N ASP A 56 -17.15 2.33 15.05
CA ASP A 56 -18.40 1.64 15.37
C ASP A 56 -18.96 1.94 16.77
N VAL A 57 -18.21 2.65 17.62
CA VAL A 57 -18.68 3.01 18.97
C VAL A 57 -19.40 4.35 18.94
N GLU A 58 -20.49 4.46 19.68
CA GLU A 58 -21.24 5.71 19.82
C GLU A 58 -20.35 6.87 20.30
N GLY A 59 -20.43 8.02 19.62
CA GLY A 59 -19.61 9.20 19.89
C GLY A 59 -18.17 9.13 19.37
N ALA A 60 -17.79 8.08 18.62
CA ALA A 60 -16.47 7.97 18.02
C ALA A 60 -16.20 9.01 16.93
N ASP A 61 -17.25 9.52 16.28
CA ASP A 61 -17.22 10.60 15.29
C ASP A 61 -16.51 11.87 15.83
N LYS A 62 -16.87 12.30 17.05
CA LYS A 62 -16.26 13.47 17.72
C LYS A 62 -14.80 13.22 18.05
N ASN A 63 -14.47 12.01 18.50
CA ASN A 63 -13.08 11.64 18.80
C ASN A 63 -12.24 11.57 17.53
N PHE A 64 -12.80 11.06 16.44
CA PHE A 64 -12.14 11.04 15.14
C PHE A 64 -11.86 12.45 14.62
N ALA A 65 -12.84 13.37 14.72
CA ALA A 65 -12.66 14.77 14.35
C ALA A 65 -11.51 15.43 15.13
N ARG A 66 -11.52 15.29 16.47
CA ARG A 66 -10.44 15.81 17.34
C ARG A 66 -9.06 15.23 17.00
N LEU A 67 -9.00 13.93 16.68
CA LEU A 67 -7.76 13.26 16.30
C LEU A 67 -7.22 13.82 14.99
N ARG A 68 -8.10 14.02 13.99
CA ARG A 68 -7.76 14.56 12.69
C ARG A 68 -7.28 16.01 12.77
N GLU A 69 -7.90 16.83 13.62
CA GLU A 69 -7.47 18.23 13.86
C GLU A 69 -6.10 18.28 14.54
N ARG A 70 -5.90 17.46 15.57
CA ARG A 70 -4.64 17.43 16.34
C ARG A 70 -3.45 16.96 15.51
N PHE A 71 -3.65 16.01 14.61
CA PHE A 71 -2.62 15.43 13.75
C PHE A 71 -2.84 15.80 12.28
N SER A 72 -3.03 17.08 12.01
CA SER A 72 -3.33 17.58 10.65
C SER A 72 -2.22 17.33 9.63
N ASP A 73 -0.98 17.10 10.09
CA ASP A 73 0.18 16.74 9.27
C ASP A 73 0.30 15.23 9.00
N ILE A 74 -0.52 14.40 9.65
CA ILE A 74 -0.50 12.94 9.52
C ILE A 74 -1.83 12.45 8.95
N ILE A 75 -1.75 11.63 7.92
CA ILE A 75 -2.96 11.02 7.35
C ILE A 75 -3.63 10.16 8.43
N THR A 76 -4.90 10.43 8.69
CA THR A 76 -5.70 9.73 9.69
C THR A 76 -6.89 9.09 9.00
N VAL A 77 -7.02 7.76 9.15
CA VAL A 77 -8.03 6.95 8.47
C VAL A 77 -8.99 6.36 9.51
N PRO A 78 -10.31 6.59 9.40
CA PRO A 78 -11.29 5.95 10.26
C PRO A 78 -11.37 4.46 9.94
N ALA A 79 -11.45 3.60 10.95
CA ALA A 79 -11.64 2.17 10.74
C ALA A 79 -12.50 1.49 11.82
N SER A 80 -13.18 0.43 11.44
CA SER A 80 -13.80 -0.55 12.34
C SER A 80 -13.24 -1.93 12.03
N ALA A 81 -12.24 -2.35 12.81
CA ALA A 81 -11.61 -3.66 12.67
C ALA A 81 -12.58 -4.81 13.00
N ASP A 82 -13.50 -4.60 13.95
CA ASP A 82 -14.48 -5.62 14.33
C ASP A 82 -15.53 -5.85 13.22
N SER A 83 -15.97 -4.76 12.58
CA SER A 83 -16.85 -4.83 11.42
C SER A 83 -16.19 -5.56 10.24
N GLU A 84 -14.93 -5.24 9.93
CA GLU A 84 -14.16 -5.95 8.90
C GLU A 84 -14.02 -7.44 9.23
N LEU A 85 -13.68 -7.77 10.47
CA LEU A 85 -13.52 -9.17 10.90
C LEU A 85 -14.83 -9.95 10.78
N SER A 86 -15.95 -9.34 11.15
CA SER A 86 -17.29 -9.92 11.05
C SER A 86 -17.67 -10.21 9.60
N LEU A 87 -17.44 -9.26 8.68
CA LEU A 87 -17.68 -9.46 7.24
C LEU A 87 -16.79 -10.57 6.67
N ARG A 88 -15.51 -10.59 7.03
CA ARG A 88 -14.56 -11.61 6.56
C ARG A 88 -14.97 -13.01 7.03
N ARG A 89 -15.41 -13.16 8.27
CA ARG A 89 -15.90 -14.44 8.80
C ARG A 89 -17.20 -14.88 8.14
N ALA A 90 -18.12 -13.96 7.86
CA ALA A 90 -19.37 -14.27 7.17
C ALA A 90 -19.12 -14.69 5.70
N GLU A 91 -18.16 -14.05 5.03
CA GLU A 91 -17.76 -14.37 3.66
C GLU A 91 -17.08 -15.75 3.57
N GLN A 92 -16.16 -16.06 4.50
CA GLN A 92 -15.53 -17.39 4.61
C GLN A 92 -16.53 -18.52 4.83
N LYS A 93 -17.68 -18.23 5.45
CA LYS A 93 -18.78 -19.19 5.65
C LYS A 93 -19.74 -19.26 4.46
N GLY A 94 -19.52 -18.48 3.40
CA GLY A 94 -20.40 -18.41 2.24
C GLY A 94 -21.76 -17.77 2.50
N LEU A 95 -21.92 -17.07 3.64
CA LEU A 95 -23.18 -16.41 4.01
C LEU A 95 -23.38 -15.10 3.23
N ILE A 96 -22.27 -14.41 2.93
CA ILE A 96 -22.24 -13.17 2.17
C ILE A 96 -21.19 -13.23 1.06
N LYS A 97 -21.39 -12.41 0.03
CA LYS A 97 -20.36 -12.05 -0.95
C LYS A 97 -19.80 -10.68 -0.58
N TYR A 98 -18.56 -10.66 -0.13
CA TYR A 98 -17.84 -9.45 0.27
C TYR A 98 -16.42 -9.47 -0.29
N SER A 99 -15.91 -8.31 -0.70
CA SER A 99 -14.50 -8.13 -1.04
C SER A 99 -13.90 -7.13 -0.06
N PRO A 100 -12.73 -7.39 0.54
CA PRO A 100 -12.13 -6.50 1.53
C PRO A 100 -12.02 -5.06 1.03
N GLY A 101 -12.49 -4.10 1.83
CA GLY A 101 -12.52 -2.69 1.46
C GLY A 101 -13.61 -2.28 0.45
N SER A 102 -14.47 -3.23 0.04
CA SER A 102 -15.69 -2.90 -0.71
C SER A 102 -16.64 -2.07 0.14
N GLU A 103 -17.36 -1.18 -0.53
CA GLU A 103 -18.35 -0.27 0.08
C GLU A 103 -19.70 -0.96 0.30
N GLN A 104 -19.87 -2.16 -0.28
CA GLN A 104 -21.07 -2.96 -0.19
C GLN A 104 -20.75 -4.45 -0.13
N PHE A 105 -21.67 -5.22 0.45
CA PHE A 105 -21.69 -6.67 0.42
C PHE A 105 -23.10 -7.16 0.05
N LYS A 106 -23.18 -8.41 -0.44
CA LYS A 106 -24.47 -9.06 -0.75
C LYS A 106 -24.67 -10.23 0.19
N ILE A 107 -25.86 -10.34 0.78
CA ILE A 107 -26.23 -11.53 1.56
C ILE A 107 -26.66 -12.61 0.56
N LEU A 108 -26.05 -13.79 0.65
CA LEU A 108 -26.34 -14.91 -0.23
C LEU A 108 -27.38 -15.87 0.38
N LYS A 109 -27.35 -16.01 1.71
CA LYS A 109 -28.17 -16.98 2.44
C LYS A 109 -28.84 -16.37 3.67
N PRO A 110 -29.88 -15.54 3.48
CA PRO A 110 -30.54 -14.84 4.58
C PRO A 110 -31.20 -15.79 5.59
N GLU A 111 -31.62 -16.97 5.16
CA GLU A 111 -32.22 -18.03 5.99
C GLU A 111 -31.23 -18.71 6.94
N GLU A 112 -29.94 -18.77 6.61
CA GLU A 112 -28.91 -19.37 7.48
C GLU A 112 -28.38 -18.40 8.55
N LEU A 113 -28.81 -17.12 8.51
CA LEU A 113 -28.39 -16.10 9.46
C LEU A 113 -29.29 -16.09 10.70
N ASN A 114 -28.67 -16.10 11.87
CA ASN A 114 -29.40 -15.86 13.12
C ASN A 114 -29.71 -14.35 13.30
N GLU A 115 -30.68 -14.03 14.16
CA GLU A 115 -31.11 -12.65 14.47
C GLU A 115 -29.93 -11.73 14.82
N ARG A 116 -28.99 -12.22 15.66
CA ARG A 116 -27.81 -11.44 16.07
C ARG A 116 -26.90 -11.09 14.89
N GLN A 117 -26.69 -12.03 13.97
CA GLN A 117 -25.88 -11.83 12.77
C GLN A 117 -26.57 -10.89 11.79
N LYS A 118 -27.89 -11.01 11.60
CA LYS A 118 -28.67 -10.08 10.78
C LYS A 118 -28.54 -8.66 11.30
N ASN A 119 -28.77 -8.46 12.59
CA ASN A 119 -28.64 -7.15 13.23
C ASN A 119 -27.23 -6.58 13.11
N ALA A 120 -26.19 -7.41 13.29
CA ALA A 120 -24.80 -6.97 13.12
C ALA A 120 -24.48 -6.58 11.67
N LEU A 121 -24.95 -7.35 10.67
CA LEU A 121 -24.75 -7.01 9.26
C LEU A 121 -25.52 -5.73 8.88
N ASP A 122 -26.73 -5.55 9.40
CA ASP A 122 -27.52 -4.33 9.17
C ASP A 122 -26.87 -3.10 9.79
N PHE A 123 -26.32 -3.23 11.01
CA PHE A 123 -25.52 -2.19 11.66
C PHE A 123 -24.30 -1.82 10.80
N ILE A 124 -23.50 -2.80 10.37
CA ILE A 124 -22.33 -2.56 9.53
C ILE A 124 -22.72 -1.86 8.23
N LYS A 125 -23.84 -2.26 7.61
CA LYS A 125 -24.31 -1.68 6.36
C LYS A 125 -24.79 -0.23 6.52
N LYS A 126 -25.51 0.09 7.61
CA LYS A 126 -26.08 1.42 7.83
C LYS A 126 -25.09 2.37 8.47
N ASP A 127 -24.54 1.99 9.61
CA ASP A 127 -23.77 2.89 10.47
C ASP A 127 -22.31 2.99 10.02
N ILE A 128 -21.71 1.90 9.52
CA ILE A 128 -20.31 1.92 9.06
C ILE A 128 -20.21 2.27 7.59
N MET A 129 -20.85 1.49 6.72
CA MET A 129 -20.79 1.70 5.28
C MET A 129 -21.63 2.91 4.84
N GLY A 130 -22.73 3.23 5.52
CA GLY A 130 -23.53 4.42 5.19
C GLY A 130 -22.82 5.73 5.56
N GLU A 131 -22.12 5.78 6.70
CA GLU A 131 -21.44 7.00 7.16
C GLU A 131 -20.01 7.13 6.62
N TYR A 132 -19.22 6.05 6.66
CA TYR A 132 -17.80 6.06 6.32
C TYR A 132 -17.47 5.44 4.95
N MET A 133 -18.49 5.03 4.19
CA MET A 133 -18.43 4.29 2.90
C MET A 133 -17.80 2.90 3.00
N ARG A 134 -16.95 2.61 4.00
CA ARG A 134 -16.18 1.37 4.13
C ARG A 134 -15.74 1.15 5.58
N THR A 135 -15.33 -0.07 5.89
CA THR A 135 -14.75 -0.46 7.20
C THR A 135 -13.40 0.19 7.51
N GLY A 136 -12.71 0.73 6.50
CA GLY A 136 -11.48 1.51 6.68
C GLY A 136 -10.18 0.73 6.80
N VAL A 137 -10.21 -0.57 7.12
CA VAL A 137 -9.00 -1.39 7.31
C VAL A 137 -8.22 -1.56 6.01
N GLN A 138 -8.85 -2.11 4.96
CA GLN A 138 -8.20 -2.27 3.65
C GLN A 138 -7.80 -0.91 3.04
N PHE A 139 -8.59 0.12 3.32
CA PHE A 139 -8.29 1.47 2.86
C PHE A 139 -7.04 2.05 3.53
N ALA A 140 -6.85 1.82 4.83
CA ALA A 140 -5.63 2.20 5.54
C ALA A 140 -4.40 1.49 4.95
N ILE A 141 -4.51 0.19 4.64
CA ILE A 141 -3.44 -0.57 3.98
C ILE A 141 -3.11 0.03 2.61
N ASN A 142 -4.13 0.32 1.80
CA ASN A 142 -3.94 0.91 0.47
C ASN A 142 -3.27 2.29 0.56
N ILE A 143 -3.66 3.13 1.52
CA ILE A 143 -3.02 4.43 1.74
C ILE A 143 -1.56 4.23 2.16
N ALA A 144 -1.28 3.29 3.06
CA ALA A 144 0.09 3.03 3.51
C ALA A 144 0.99 2.61 2.33
N VAL A 145 0.53 1.68 1.49
CA VAL A 145 1.31 1.18 0.35
C VAL A 145 1.43 2.22 -0.77
N PHE A 146 0.30 2.73 -1.27
CA PHE A 146 0.29 3.53 -2.49
C PHE A 146 0.58 5.02 -2.22
N LYS A 147 0.12 5.58 -1.10
CA LYS A 147 0.33 7.01 -0.80
C LYS A 147 1.56 7.27 0.06
N LEU A 148 1.72 6.56 1.18
CA LEU A 148 2.83 6.82 2.10
C LEU A 148 4.15 6.26 1.60
N LEU A 149 4.16 5.01 1.14
CA LEU A 149 5.36 4.38 0.60
C LEU A 149 5.59 4.70 -0.88
N LYS A 150 4.62 5.35 -1.54
CA LYS A 150 4.65 5.71 -2.96
C LYS A 150 5.03 4.51 -3.83
N MET A 151 4.34 3.39 -3.62
CA MET A 151 4.57 2.18 -4.40
C MET A 151 3.61 2.13 -5.59
N ASN A 152 4.09 1.64 -6.72
CA ASN A 152 3.35 1.36 -7.94
C ASN A 152 3.14 -0.15 -8.04
N SER A 153 1.92 -0.57 -8.40
CA SER A 153 1.57 -1.96 -8.66
C SER A 153 1.90 -2.33 -10.10
N ILE A 154 2.86 -3.21 -10.32
CA ILE A 154 3.32 -3.61 -11.66
C ILE A 154 2.98 -5.07 -11.90
N TYR A 155 2.43 -5.38 -13.07
CA TYR A 155 2.00 -6.72 -13.45
C TYR A 155 2.95 -7.28 -14.51
N PRO A 156 3.98 -8.05 -14.12
CA PRO A 156 4.83 -8.73 -15.08
C PRO A 156 4.09 -9.92 -15.70
N VAL A 157 4.18 -10.08 -17.02
CA VAL A 157 3.62 -11.24 -17.73
C VAL A 157 4.60 -11.82 -18.73
N ALA A 158 4.54 -13.14 -18.91
CA ALA A 158 5.40 -13.87 -19.83
C ALA A 158 4.80 -13.98 -21.23
N ASN A 159 3.48 -14.19 -21.32
CA ASN A 159 2.75 -14.28 -22.57
C ASN A 159 1.97 -12.99 -22.85
N GLU A 160 2.31 -12.34 -23.94
CA GLU A 160 1.74 -11.04 -24.34
C GLU A 160 0.27 -11.13 -24.77
N GLU A 161 -0.12 -12.21 -25.46
CA GLU A 161 -1.46 -12.36 -26.04
C GLU A 161 -2.50 -12.72 -24.97
N LYS A 162 -2.12 -13.60 -24.05
CA LYS A 162 -3.02 -14.10 -22.99
C LYS A 162 -2.88 -13.35 -21.67
N LEU A 163 -1.97 -12.38 -21.60
CA LEU A 163 -1.58 -11.70 -20.35
C LEU A 163 -1.27 -12.71 -19.23
N SER A 164 -0.63 -13.82 -19.58
CA SER A 164 -0.51 -14.98 -18.69
C SER A 164 0.94 -15.35 -18.38
N ASP A 165 1.13 -16.18 -17.35
CA ASP A 165 2.36 -16.95 -17.19
C ASP A 165 2.45 -18.10 -18.21
N LYS A 166 3.54 -18.88 -18.10
CA LYS A 166 3.76 -20.12 -18.88
C LYS A 166 2.75 -21.23 -18.56
N LYS A 167 2.03 -21.15 -17.43
CA LYS A 167 1.03 -22.13 -16.99
C LYS A 167 -0.41 -21.74 -17.38
N GLY A 168 -0.60 -20.57 -17.97
CA GLY A 168 -1.90 -20.06 -18.40
C GLY A 168 -2.65 -19.24 -17.34
N ASN A 169 -2.02 -18.91 -16.21
CA ASN A 169 -2.61 -18.04 -15.19
C ASN A 169 -2.56 -16.59 -15.68
N VAL A 170 -3.72 -15.93 -15.78
CA VAL A 170 -3.84 -14.53 -16.22
C VAL A 170 -3.40 -13.59 -15.10
N LEU A 171 -2.50 -12.65 -15.41
CA LEU A 171 -1.90 -11.69 -14.47
C LEU A 171 -1.42 -12.38 -13.17
N PRO A 172 -0.44 -13.30 -13.30
CA PRO A 172 -0.06 -14.23 -12.24
C PRO A 172 0.48 -13.52 -10.99
N ASP A 173 1.22 -12.44 -11.20
CA ASP A 173 1.99 -11.75 -10.17
C ASP A 173 1.68 -10.25 -10.16
N LEU A 174 1.79 -9.66 -8.97
CA LEU A 174 1.76 -8.22 -8.75
C LEU A 174 3.00 -7.85 -7.93
N ILE A 175 3.89 -7.06 -8.52
CA ILE A 175 5.11 -6.59 -7.87
C ILE A 175 4.91 -5.13 -7.46
N LEU A 176 5.18 -4.83 -6.19
CA LEU A 176 5.17 -3.46 -5.68
C LEU A 176 6.57 -2.85 -5.81
N LEU A 177 6.69 -1.85 -6.66
CA LEU A 177 7.93 -1.10 -6.86
C LEU A 177 7.77 0.33 -6.36
N LYS A 178 8.86 0.97 -5.92
CA LYS A 178 8.81 2.38 -5.54
C LYS A 178 8.58 3.27 -6.76
N ASP A 179 8.00 4.44 -6.52
CA ASP A 179 7.94 5.50 -7.52
C ASP A 179 9.33 5.83 -8.08
N GLY A 180 9.40 6.01 -9.40
CA GLY A 180 10.64 6.18 -10.15
C GLY A 180 11.41 4.88 -10.47
N ALA A 181 10.93 3.70 -10.04
CA ALA A 181 11.53 2.42 -10.44
C ALA A 181 11.42 2.21 -11.96
N THR A 182 12.44 1.58 -12.52
CA THR A 182 12.57 1.36 -13.96
C THR A 182 12.26 -0.08 -14.35
N VAL A 183 12.12 -0.30 -15.66
CA VAL A 183 12.04 -1.63 -16.27
C VAL A 183 13.20 -2.55 -15.83
N THR A 184 14.39 -1.98 -15.62
CA THR A 184 15.56 -2.74 -15.14
C THR A 184 15.38 -3.19 -13.69
N ASP A 185 14.81 -2.33 -12.85
CA ASP A 185 14.53 -2.66 -11.44
C ASP A 185 13.48 -3.77 -11.34
N LEU A 186 12.43 -3.73 -12.17
CA LEU A 186 11.45 -4.82 -12.27
C LEU A 186 12.10 -6.15 -12.67
N ALA A 187 13.02 -6.12 -13.65
CA ALA A 187 13.74 -7.33 -14.05
C ALA A 187 14.59 -7.88 -12.89
N HIS A 188 15.21 -7.00 -12.10
CA HIS A 188 15.99 -7.39 -10.91
C HIS A 188 15.14 -8.00 -9.80
N GLU A 189 13.94 -7.46 -9.55
CA GLU A 189 12.98 -8.02 -8.58
C GLU A 189 12.52 -9.43 -8.96
N ILE A 190 12.38 -9.71 -10.26
CA ILE A 190 11.99 -11.04 -10.75
C ILE A 190 13.17 -12.02 -10.69
N HIS A 191 14.28 -11.70 -11.37
CA HIS A 191 15.49 -12.53 -11.35
C HIS A 191 16.71 -11.77 -11.88
N THR A 192 17.85 -11.91 -11.20
CA THR A 192 19.09 -11.21 -11.59
C THR A 192 19.57 -11.54 -13.00
N ASP A 193 19.41 -12.78 -13.46
CA ASP A 193 19.76 -13.17 -14.83
C ASP A 193 18.83 -12.59 -15.90
N LEU A 194 17.55 -12.36 -15.55
CA LEU A 194 16.61 -11.68 -16.43
C LEU A 194 17.04 -10.22 -16.64
N ALA A 195 17.52 -9.56 -15.59
CA ALA A 195 18.05 -8.21 -15.66
C ALA A 195 19.34 -8.12 -16.50
N LYS A 196 20.27 -9.08 -16.37
CA LYS A 196 21.51 -9.12 -17.17
C LYS A 196 21.25 -9.26 -18.67
N GLY A 197 20.34 -10.16 -19.04
CA GLY A 197 19.99 -10.43 -20.43
C GLY A 197 18.91 -9.50 -21.01
N LEU A 198 18.38 -8.56 -20.21
CA LEU A 198 17.27 -7.70 -20.60
C LEU A 198 17.61 -6.94 -21.88
N LEU A 199 16.71 -6.92 -22.85
CA LEU A 199 16.84 -6.13 -24.07
C LEU A 199 15.93 -4.90 -24.01
N TYR A 200 14.65 -5.14 -23.74
CA TYR A 200 13.62 -4.12 -23.63
C TYR A 200 12.40 -4.70 -22.88
N ALA A 201 11.47 -3.82 -22.52
CA ALA A 201 10.15 -4.21 -22.04
C ALA A 201 9.08 -3.89 -23.08
N LYS A 202 7.94 -4.55 -22.98
CA LYS A 202 6.77 -4.23 -23.77
C LYS A 202 5.61 -3.89 -22.85
N ASP A 203 5.00 -2.73 -23.05
CA ASP A 203 3.73 -2.39 -22.44
C ASP A 203 2.60 -3.03 -23.24
N LEU A 204 1.82 -3.88 -22.59
CA LEU A 204 0.76 -4.63 -23.23
C LEU A 204 -0.56 -3.87 -23.31
N ARG A 205 -0.70 -2.75 -22.61
CA ARG A 205 -1.90 -1.89 -22.71
C ARG A 205 -1.92 -1.11 -24.00
N TYR A 206 -0.79 -0.51 -24.34
CA TYR A 206 -0.63 0.30 -25.56
C TYR A 206 0.17 -0.41 -26.65
N ASN A 207 0.61 -1.65 -26.40
CA ASN A 207 1.41 -2.46 -27.31
C ASN A 207 2.73 -1.75 -27.72
N LEU A 208 3.35 -1.03 -26.78
CA LEU A 208 4.53 -0.20 -27.02
C LEU A 208 5.81 -0.87 -26.54
N ARG A 209 6.90 -0.67 -27.27
CA ARG A 209 8.24 -1.04 -26.83
C ARG A 209 8.81 0.02 -25.88
N LEU A 210 9.17 -0.42 -24.69
CA LEU A 210 9.71 0.43 -23.64
C LEU A 210 11.23 0.20 -23.48
N PRO A 211 12.01 1.29 -23.37
CA PRO A 211 13.43 1.19 -23.04
C PRO A 211 13.64 0.72 -21.61
N LYS A 212 14.85 0.20 -21.32
CA LYS A 212 15.26 -0.24 -19.98
C LYS A 212 15.17 0.84 -18.90
N THR A 213 15.28 2.11 -19.31
CA THR A 213 15.25 3.30 -18.45
C THR A 213 13.84 3.86 -18.24
N TYR A 214 12.83 3.28 -18.89
CA TYR A 214 11.44 3.71 -18.69
C TYR A 214 11.04 3.55 -17.23
N GLN A 215 10.49 4.62 -16.65
CA GLN A 215 9.96 4.64 -15.29
C GLN A 215 8.56 4.05 -15.29
N LEU A 216 8.40 2.97 -14.52
CA LEU A 216 7.17 2.21 -14.40
C LEU A 216 6.10 3.00 -13.65
N ARG A 217 4.89 3.00 -14.21
CA ARG A 217 3.72 3.68 -13.65
C ARG A 217 2.80 2.68 -12.97
N ASP A 218 1.95 3.19 -12.09
CA ASP A 218 0.97 2.35 -11.40
C ASP A 218 0.07 1.61 -12.40
N ARG A 219 -0.05 0.31 -12.18
CA ARG A 219 -0.79 -0.67 -12.97
C ARG A 219 -0.23 -0.97 -14.35
N ASP A 220 1.02 -0.64 -14.64
CA ASP A 220 1.65 -1.07 -15.89
C ASP A 220 1.65 -2.60 -16.01
N VAL A 221 1.30 -3.09 -17.19
CA VAL A 221 1.30 -4.51 -17.53
C VAL A 221 2.44 -4.75 -18.51
N ILE A 222 3.51 -5.37 -18.01
CA ILE A 222 4.81 -5.37 -18.67
C ILE A 222 5.24 -6.79 -19.01
N SER A 223 5.64 -7.01 -20.26
CA SER A 223 6.41 -8.19 -20.65
C SER A 223 7.89 -7.85 -20.81
N LEU A 224 8.75 -8.61 -20.15
CA LEU A 224 10.20 -8.42 -20.22
C LEU A 224 10.79 -9.32 -21.31
N VAL A 225 11.50 -8.71 -22.26
CA VAL A 225 12.18 -9.43 -23.33
C VAL A 225 13.67 -9.47 -23.04
N SER A 226 14.19 -10.68 -22.87
CA SER A 226 15.60 -10.95 -22.57
C SER A 226 16.23 -11.83 -23.65
N ALA A 227 17.51 -11.60 -23.96
CA ALA A 227 18.29 -12.37 -24.91
C ALA A 227 18.52 -13.81 -24.44
N SER A 228 18.47 -14.05 -23.12
CA SER A 228 18.74 -15.36 -22.51
C SER A 228 17.53 -16.30 -22.54
N LYS A 229 16.62 -16.17 -23.51
CA LYS A 229 15.48 -17.10 -23.68
C LYS A 229 16.04 -18.51 -24.00
N LYS A 230 16.12 -19.36 -22.98
CA LYS A 230 15.99 -20.81 -23.11
C LYS A 230 14.52 -21.19 -22.93
#